data_AF-A0A920J465-F1
#
_entry.id   AF-A0A920J465-F1
#
_cell.length_a   1.000
_cell.length_b   1.000
_cell.length_c   1.000
_cell.angle_alpha   90.00
_cell.angle_beta   90.00
_cell.angle_gamma   90.00
#
_symmetry.space_group_name_H-M   'P 1'
#
loop_
_entity.id
_entity.type
_entity.pdbx_description
1 polymer ?
#
loop_
_entity_poly.entity_id
_entity_poly.type
_entity_poly.pdbx_seq_one_letter_code
_entity_poly.pdbx_strand_id
1 'polypeptide(L)' 'MSKLIVVSAPSGGGKTSLIKALFEDFNEVNILLGISFTTRKPRSKEKNGQSYYFISKEEFQKKIDEGDF' A
#
# COMPACT_ATOMS: atom_id res chain seq x y z
N MET A 1 17.92 -12.60 5.04
CA MET A 1 17.80 -11.14 4.87
C MET A 1 16.58 -10.84 4.01
N SER A 2 15.66 -10.00 4.48
CA SER A 2 14.57 -9.47 3.68
C SER A 2 15.10 -8.38 2.74
N LYS A 3 14.50 -8.26 1.54
CA LYS A 3 14.83 -7.20 0.58
C LYS A 3 13.65 -6.26 0.44
N LEU A 4 13.90 -4.96 0.51
CA LEU A 4 12.92 -3.94 0.14
C LEU A 4 13.02 -3.68 -1.36
N ILE A 5 11.90 -3.81 -2.06
CA ILE A 5 11.79 -3.53 -3.50
C ILE A 5 10.89 -2.31 -3.66
N VAL A 6 11.40 -1.27 -4.32
CA VAL A 6 10.64 -0.04 -4.60
C VAL A 6 10.39 0.04 -6.11
N VAL A 7 9.12 0.05 -6.50
CA VAL A 7 8.69 0.24 -7.89
C VAL A 7 8.12 1.64 -8.03
N SER A 8 8.79 2.49 -8.81
CA SER A 8 8.35 3.87 -9.08
C SER A 8 8.07 4.06 -10.58
N ALA A 9 6.93 4.67 -10.89
CA ALA A 9 6.53 5.06 -12.24
C ALA A 9 5.47 6.17 -12.17
N PRO A 10 5.37 7.04 -13.20
CA PRO A 10 4.28 8.02 -13.31
C PRO A 10 2.89 7.37 -13.27
N SER A 11 1.86 8.20 -13.04
CA SER A 11 0.47 7.75 -13.20
C SER A 11 0.25 7.20 -14.62
N GLY A 12 -0.35 6.01 -14.72
CA GLY A 12 -0.52 5.30 -16.00
C GLY A 12 0.70 4.46 -16.45
N GLY A 13 1.84 4.52 -15.77
CA GLY A 13 3.06 3.79 -16.13
C GLY A 13 3.07 2.29 -15.81
N GLY A 14 1.92 1.67 -15.55
CA GLY A 14 1.81 0.22 -15.37
C GLY A 14 2.24 -0.36 -14.02
N LYS A 15 2.64 0.45 -13.03
CA LYS A 15 3.08 -0.01 -11.69
C LYS A 15 2.12 -1.03 -11.05
N THR A 16 0.83 -0.72 -11.03
CA THR A 16 -0.18 -1.59 -10.41
C THR A 16 -0.31 -2.91 -11.16
N SER A 17 -0.22 -2.89 -12.49
CA SER A 17 -0.29 -4.11 -13.31
C SER A 17 0.93 -5.00 -13.08
N LEU A 18 2.13 -4.43 -13.02
CA LEU A 18 3.35 -5.17 -12.71
C LEU A 18 3.28 -5.81 -11.32
N ILE A 19 2.86 -5.05 -10.30
CA ILE A 19 2.70 -5.57 -8.95
C ILE A 19 1.71 -6.74 -8.93
N LYS A 20 0.56 -6.62 -9.61
CA LYS A 20 -0.43 -7.71 -9.69
C LYS A 20 0.13 -8.96 -10.34
N ALA A 21 0.80 -8.83 -11.50
CA ALA A 21 1.44 -9.96 -12.17
C ALA A 21 2.48 -10.64 -11.27
N LEU A 22 3.26 -9.86 -10.52
CA LEU A 22 4.20 -10.39 -9.52
C LEU A 22 3.52 -11.19 -8.41
N PHE A 23 2.29 -10.85 -8.00
CA PHE A 23 1.57 -11.62 -6.98
C PHE A 23 0.80 -12.83 -7.57
N GLU A 24 0.39 -12.77 -8.84
CA GLU A 24 -0.34 -13.85 -9.53
C GLU A 24 0.60 -14.97 -9.99
N ASP A 25 1.77 -14.63 -10.55
CA ASP A 25 2.73 -15.61 -11.10
C ASP A 25 3.57 -16.29 -10.01
N PHE A 26 3.67 -15.67 -8.83
CA PHE A 26 4.52 -16.13 -7.74
C PHE A 26 3.71 -16.48 -6.48
N ASN A 27 2.84 -17.49 -6.59
CA ASN A 27 2.14 -18.07 -5.43
C ASN A 27 3.10 -18.56 -4.31
N GLU A 28 4.40 -18.72 -4.60
CA GLU A 28 5.43 -19.19 -3.67
C GLU A 28 6.34 -18.09 -3.10
N VAL A 29 6.25 -16.84 -3.56
CA VAL A 29 7.16 -15.79 -3.07
C VAL A 29 6.54 -15.08 -1.88
N ASN A 30 7.26 -15.09 -0.75
CA ASN A 30 6.99 -14.32 0.46
C ASN A 30 7.18 -12.80 0.21
N ILE A 31 6.37 -12.22 -0.67
CA ILE A 31 6.30 -10.77 -0.91
C ILE A 31 5.19 -10.20 -0.04
N LEU A 32 5.51 -9.18 0.74
CA LEU A 32 4.52 -8.36 1.43
C LEU A 32 4.36 -7.05 0.67
N LEU A 33 3.13 -6.69 0.33
CA LEU A 33 2.83 -5.39 -0.26
C LEU A 33 2.82 -4.33 0.84
N GLY A 34 3.59 -3.26 0.66
CA GLY A 34 3.49 -2.07 1.52
C GLY A 34 2.16 -1.36 1.28
N ILE A 35 1.27 -1.38 2.27
CA ILE A 35 -0.04 -0.72 2.21
C ILE A 35 0.08 0.66 2.85
N SER A 36 -0.29 1.71 2.12
CA SER A 36 -0.24 3.09 2.61
C SER A 36 -1.44 3.45 3.49
N PHE A 37 -1.29 4.51 4.29
CA PHE A 37 -2.39 5.10 5.05
C PHE A 37 -3.06 6.24 4.26
N THR A 38 -4.35 6.45 4.46
CA THR A 38 -5.09 7.59 3.89
C THR A 38 -6.20 8.06 4.83
N THR A 39 -6.47 9.37 4.81
CA THR A 39 -7.59 9.98 5.56
C THR A 39 -8.88 10.11 4.74
N ARG A 40 -8.82 9.76 3.45
CA ARG A 40 -10.00 9.71 2.58
C ARG A 40 -10.93 8.58 3.05
N LYS A 41 -12.24 8.77 2.98
CA LYS A 41 -13.20 7.67 3.21
C LYS A 41 -13.06 6.57 2.15
N PRO A 42 -13.22 5.28 2.52
CA PRO A 42 -13.25 4.19 1.54
C PRO A 42 -14.42 4.37 0.57
N ARG A 43 -14.20 4.04 -0.71
CA ARG A 43 -15.25 3.87 -1.72
C ARG A 43 -15.99 2.55 -1.46
N SER A 44 -17.17 2.38 -2.05
CA SER A 44 -18.08 1.24 -1.77
C SER A 44 -17.46 -0.16 -1.90
N LYS A 45 -16.41 -0.33 -2.72
CA LYS A 45 -15.72 -1.61 -2.93
C LYS A 45 -14.35 -1.70 -2.26
N GLU A 46 -13.88 -0.63 -1.62
CA GLU A 46 -12.59 -0.62 -0.95
C GLU A 46 -12.72 -1.22 0.44
N LYS A 47 -11.71 -2.01 0.84
CA LYS A 47 -11.61 -2.61 2.17
C LYS A 47 -10.34 -2.12 2.86
N ASN A 48 -10.45 -1.87 4.17
CA ASN A 48 -9.32 -1.50 5.00
C ASN A 48 -8.24 -2.59 4.96
N GLY A 49 -6.97 -2.20 4.78
CA GLY A 49 -5.86 -3.13 4.72
C GLY A 49 -5.74 -3.90 3.40
N GLN A 50 -6.41 -3.45 2.32
CA GLN A 50 -6.16 -3.99 0.97
C GLN A 50 -5.33 -3.05 0.11
N SER A 51 -5.89 -1.86 -0.21
CA SER A 51 -5.17 -0.83 -0.97
C SER A 51 -4.68 0.30 -0.07
N TYR A 52 -5.40 0.56 1.03
CA TYR A 52 -5.04 1.54 2.05
C TYR A 52 -5.50 1.07 3.43
N TYR A 53 -4.84 1.57 4.46
CA TYR A 53 -5.42 1.73 5.78
C TYR A 53 -6.17 3.07 5.83
N PHE A 54 -7.48 3.02 6.06
CA PHE A 54 -8.35 4.19 6.14
C PHE A 54 -8.44 4.63 7.59
N ILE A 55 -7.74 5.72 7.93
CA ILE A 55 -7.64 6.24 9.30
C ILE A 55 -8.23 7.65 9.39
N SER A 56 -8.50 8.14 10.60
CA SER A 56 -8.96 9.51 10.78
C SER A 56 -7.81 10.51 10.57
N LYS A 57 -8.13 11.79 10.43
CA LYS A 57 -7.09 12.84 10.35
C LYS A 57 -6.31 12.95 11.65
N GLU A 58 -6.98 12.80 12.78
CA GLU A 58 -6.41 12.85 14.11
C GLU A 58 -5.43 11.68 14.31
N GLU A 59 -5.80 10.47 13.88
CA GLU A 59 -4.92 9.31 13.92
C GLU A 59 -3.72 9.49 12.98
N PHE A 60 -3.93 10.04 11.79
CA PHE A 60 -2.84 10.31 10.85
C PHE A 60 -1.84 11.32 11.45
N GLN A 61 -2.33 12.39 12.08
CA GLN A 61 -1.48 13.38 12.74
C GLN A 61 -0.68 12.76 13.88
N LYS A 62 -1.34 11.97 14.74
CA LYS A 62 -0.66 11.26 15.82
C LYS A 62 0.52 10.41 15.32
N LYS A 63 0.34 9.70 14.20
CA LYS A 63 1.41 8.90 13.58
C LYS A 63 2.58 9.72 13.05
N ILE A 64 2.32 10.92 12.52
CA ILE A 64 3.39 11.87 12.16
C ILE A 64 4.19 12.25 13.41
N ASP A 65 3.49 12.61 14.49
CA ASP A 65 4.11 13.06 15.73
C ASP A 65 4.93 11.95 16.42
N GLU A 66 4.54 10.68 16.21
CA GLU A 66 5.24 9.48 16.72
C GLU A 66 6.42 9.03 15.84
N GLY A 67 6.59 9.60 14.64
CA GLY A 67 7.66 9.20 13.71
C GLY A 67 7.41 7.85 13.01
N ASP A 68 6.15 7.45 12.86
CA ASP A 68 5.74 6.19 12.24
C ASP A 68 5.86 6.18 10.70
N PHE A 69 6.30 7.29 10.08
CA PHE A 69 6.39 7.50 8.63
C PHE A 69 7.77 7.96 8.18
#